data_AF-A0A352LVF9-F1
#
_entry.id   AF-A0A352LVF9-F1
#
_cell.length_a   1.000
_cell.length_b   1.000
_cell.length_c   1.000
_cell.angle_alpha   90.00
_cell.angle_beta   90.00
_cell.angle_gamma   90.00
#
_symmetry.space_group_name_H-M   'P 1'
#
loop_
_entity.id
_entity.type
_entity.pdbx_description
1 polymer ?
#
loop_
_entity_poly.entity_id
_entity_poly.type
_entity_poly.pdbx_seq_one_letter_code
_entity_poly.pdbx_strand_id
1 'polypeptide(L)'
;MSWFDPMNKNDREKAEEIMGNPDDPKHREIRKLGCIHVAFCLLAVGISFALYETIDKNLPVYLMLAVGLSVVGMYFSRRNAAKVIRRQDGEE
;
A
#
# COMPACT_ATOMS: atom_id res chain seq x y z
N MET A 1 0.78 -18.07 6.16
CA MET A 1 1.21 -17.89 4.77
C MET A 1 1.48 -16.40 4.50
N SER A 2 2.72 -15.95 4.64
CA SER A 2 3.17 -14.57 4.32
C SER A 2 4.18 -14.55 3.17
N TRP A 3 4.11 -15.53 2.27
CA TRP A 3 5.11 -15.73 1.20
C TRP A 3 5.21 -14.57 0.20
N PHE A 4 4.33 -13.57 0.26
CA PHE A 4 4.28 -12.46 -0.70
C PHE A 4 4.30 -11.07 -0.05
N ASP A 5 4.74 -10.93 1.22
CA ASP A 5 5.06 -9.60 1.74
C ASP A 5 6.45 -9.18 1.22
N PRO A 6 6.56 -8.16 0.36
CA PRO A 6 7.84 -7.71 -0.16
C PRO A 6 8.72 -7.02 0.90
N MET A 7 8.16 -6.75 2.09
CA MET A 7 8.81 -6.07 3.19
C MET A 7 9.15 -7.06 4.31
N ASN A 8 10.44 -7.18 4.64
CA ASN A 8 10.88 -8.07 5.70
C ASN A 8 10.65 -7.43 7.09
N LYS A 9 10.90 -8.18 8.17
CA LYS A 9 10.68 -7.70 9.54
C LYS A 9 11.53 -6.46 9.88
N ASN A 10 12.80 -6.45 9.48
CA ASN A 10 13.72 -5.34 9.76
C ASN A 10 13.32 -4.07 8.98
N ASP A 11 12.82 -4.22 7.75
CA ASP A 11 12.31 -3.09 6.97
C ASP A 11 11.07 -2.50 7.65
N ARG A 12 10.18 -3.34 8.21
CA ARG A 12 9.01 -2.85 8.97
C ARG A 12 9.41 -2.04 10.19
N GLU A 13 10.32 -2.56 11.01
CA GLU A 13 10.82 -1.86 12.19
C GLU A 13 11.44 -0.50 11.80
N LYS A 14 12.26 -0.46 10.73
CA LYS A 14 12.81 0.79 10.20
C LYS A 14 11.75 1.73 9.65
N ALA A 15 10.71 1.23 9.00
CA ALA A 15 9.63 2.07 8.49
C ALA A 15 8.86 2.73 9.63
N GLU A 16 8.62 1.99 10.72
CA GLU A 16 7.97 2.50 11.93
C GLU A 16 8.84 3.58 12.61
N GLU A 17 10.16 3.36 12.67
CA GLU A 17 11.13 4.35 13.18
C GLU A 17 11.13 5.64 12.34
N ILE A 18 11.23 5.52 11.02
CA ILE A 18 11.18 6.66 10.08
C ILE A 18 9.82 7.38 10.15
N MET A 19 8.72 6.64 10.31
CA MET A 19 7.39 7.24 10.47
C MET A 19 7.23 7.94 11.83
N GLY A 20 7.94 7.49 12.87
CA GLY A 20 7.99 8.11 14.19
C GLY A 20 8.90 9.34 14.26
N ASN A 21 9.81 9.53 13.29
CA ASN A 21 10.73 10.66 13.21
C ASN A 21 10.41 11.56 11.99
N PRO A 22 9.68 12.67 12.16
CA PRO A 22 9.31 13.57 11.06
C PRO A 22 10.51 14.24 10.37
N ASP A 23 11.65 14.35 11.05
CA ASP A 23 12.87 14.98 10.52
C ASP A 23 13.70 14.02 9.65
N ASP A 24 13.33 12.74 9.59
CA ASP A 24 13.99 11.78 8.71
C ASP A 24 13.72 12.13 7.23
N PRO A 25 14.75 12.22 6.37
CA PRO A 25 14.58 12.59 4.97
C PRO A 25 13.65 11.63 4.20
N LYS A 26 13.55 10.37 4.63
CA LYS A 26 12.68 9.34 4.03
C LYS A 26 11.26 9.37 4.59
N HIS A 27 10.99 10.12 5.67
CA HIS A 27 9.65 10.23 6.29
C HIS A 27 8.58 10.62 5.26
N ARG A 28 8.84 11.68 4.48
CA ARG A 28 7.90 12.18 3.48
C ARG A 28 7.63 11.16 2.38
N GLU A 29 8.65 10.38 1.97
CA GLU A 29 8.50 9.35 0.94
C GLU A 29 7.68 8.17 1.45
N ILE A 30 7.99 7.64 2.64
CA ILE A 30 7.22 6.55 3.25
C ILE A 30 5.76 6.96 3.47
N ARG A 31 5.54 8.19 3.96
CA ARG A 31 4.19 8.74 4.12
C ARG A 31 3.41 8.81 2.81
N LYS A 32 4.04 9.28 1.72
CA LYS A 32 3.42 9.30 0.38
C LYS A 32 3.02 7.90 -0.08
N LEU A 33 3.86 6.89 0.15
CA LEU A 33 3.56 5.50 -0.20
C LEU A 33 2.38 4.95 0.61
N GLY A 34 2.24 5.35 1.87
CA GLY A 34 1.04 5.07 2.68
C GLY A 34 -0.21 5.70 2.07
N CYS A 35 -0.14 6.96 1.63
CA CYS A 35 -1.26 7.62 0.96
C CYS A 35 -1.65 6.95 -0.37
N ILE A 36 -0.68 6.44 -1.13
CA ILE A 36 -0.96 5.68 -2.36
C ILE A 36 -1.80 4.44 -2.05
N HIS A 37 -1.46 3.69 -0.99
CA HIS A 37 -2.28 2.54 -0.59
C HIS A 37 -3.72 2.94 -0.26
N VAL A 38 -3.91 4.02 0.49
CA VAL A 38 -5.26 4.55 0.80
C VAL A 38 -6.01 4.93 -0.47
N ALA A 39 -5.36 5.58 -1.43
CA ALA A 39 -5.96 5.93 -2.71
C ALA A 39 -6.41 4.68 -3.50
N PHE A 40 -5.58 3.62 -3.53
CA PHE A 40 -5.97 2.35 -4.12
C PHE A 40 -7.18 1.72 -3.44
N CYS A 41 -7.26 1.75 -2.10
CA CYS A 41 -8.42 1.24 -1.37
C CYS A 41 -9.70 2.02 -1.70
N LEU A 42 -9.62 3.35 -1.77
CA LEU A 42 -10.76 4.20 -2.13
C LEU A 42 -11.21 3.96 -3.58
N LEU A 43 -10.27 3.85 -4.52
CA LEU A 43 -10.57 3.50 -5.90
C LEU A 43 -11.19 2.11 -6.01
N ALA A 44 -10.68 1.13 -5.27
CA ALA A 44 -11.20 -0.23 -5.24
C ALA A 44 -12.66 -0.27 -4.78
N VAL A 45 -12.99 0.43 -3.68
CA VAL A 45 -14.36 0.54 -3.18
C VAL A 45 -15.25 1.29 -4.17
N GLY A 46 -14.76 2.41 -4.74
CA GLY A 46 -15.52 3.20 -5.71
C GLY A 46 -15.86 2.43 -6.99
N ILE A 47 -14.88 1.73 -7.57
CA ILE A 47 -15.08 0.87 -8.76
C ILE A 47 -16.04 -0.26 -8.43
N SER A 48 -15.82 -0.97 -7.32
CA SER A 48 -16.70 -2.05 -6.89
C SER A 48 -18.14 -1.60 -6.67
N PHE A 49 -18.34 -0.43 -6.05
CA PHE A 49 -19.67 0.14 -5.86
C PHE A 49 -20.31 0.56 -7.18
N ALA A 50 -19.57 1.21 -8.08
CA ALA A 50 -20.07 1.59 -9.39
C ALA A 50 -20.52 0.36 -10.21
N LEU A 51 -19.74 -0.72 -10.19
CA LEU A 51 -20.10 -1.96 -10.88
C LEU A 51 -21.28 -2.68 -10.24
N TYR A 52 -21.37 -2.71 -8.90
CA TYR A 52 -22.55 -3.18 -8.16
C TYR A 52 -23.82 -2.40 -8.52
N GLU A 53 -23.70 -1.10 -8.74
CA GLU A 53 -24.84 -0.28 -9.14
C GLU A 53 -25.26 -0.48 -10.60
N THR A 54 -24.31 -0.80 -11.50
CA THR A 54 -24.55 -0.76 -12.95
C THR A 54 -24.75 -2.12 -13.62
N ILE A 55 -24.13 -3.20 -13.11
CA ILE A 55 -24.13 -4.51 -13.77
C ILE A 55 -25.11 -5.45 -13.08
N ASP A 56 -24.84 -5.78 -11.82
CA ASP A 56 -25.64 -6.71 -11.03
C ASP A 56 -25.46 -6.46 -9.54
N LYS A 57 -26.43 -6.87 -8.71
CA LYS A 57 -26.41 -6.64 -7.27
C LYS A 57 -25.67 -7.74 -6.48
N ASN A 58 -24.68 -8.42 -7.08
CA ASN A 58 -23.91 -9.48 -6.41
C ASN A 58 -22.79 -8.89 -5.54
N LEU A 59 -23.17 -8.42 -4.35
CA LEU A 59 -22.27 -7.81 -3.38
C LEU A 59 -20.98 -8.64 -3.11
N PRO A 60 -21.02 -9.97 -2.92
CA PRO A 60 -19.81 -10.79 -2.75
C PRO A 60 -18.75 -10.63 -3.84
N VAL A 61 -19.14 -10.57 -5.11
CA VAL A 61 -18.20 -10.44 -6.24
C VAL A 61 -17.48 -9.11 -6.20
N TYR A 62 -18.22 -8.02 -5.97
CA TYR A 62 -17.64 -6.68 -5.91
C TYR A 62 -16.81 -6.45 -4.64
N LEU A 63 -17.15 -7.11 -3.53
CA LEU A 63 -16.30 -7.12 -2.34
C LEU A 63 -14.98 -7.85 -2.61
N MET A 64 -15.00 -9.01 -3.28
CA MET A 64 -13.77 -9.72 -3.68
C MET A 64 -12.90 -8.87 -4.62
N LEU A 65 -13.52 -8.15 -5.56
CA LEU A 65 -12.82 -7.22 -6.44
C LEU A 65 -12.15 -6.08 -5.65
N ALA A 66 -12.87 -5.49 -4.68
CA ALA A 66 -12.34 -4.41 -3.85
C ALA A 66 -11.15 -4.89 -3.01
N VAL A 67 -11.25 -6.09 -2.42
CA VAL A 67 -10.16 -6.73 -1.67
C VAL A 67 -8.96 -7.00 -2.58
N GLY A 68 -9.18 -7.57 -3.76
CA GLY A 68 -8.11 -7.84 -4.72
C GLY A 68 -7.32 -6.59 -5.11
N LEU A 69 -8.02 -5.51 -5.47
CA LEU A 69 -7.39 -4.22 -5.79
C LEU A 69 -6.67 -3.59 -4.58
N SER A 70 -7.23 -3.72 -3.38
CA SER A 70 -6.61 -3.22 -2.14
C SER A 70 -5.31 -3.97 -1.81
N VAL A 71 -5.27 -5.29 -2.04
CA VAL A 71 -4.06 -6.11 -1.87
C VAL A 71 -2.96 -5.71 -2.84
N VAL A 72 -3.31 -5.41 -4.10
CA VAL A 72 -2.34 -4.89 -5.09
C VAL A 72 -1.75 -3.56 -4.64
N GLY A 73 -2.59 -2.63 -4.17
CA GLY A 73 -2.13 -1.36 -3.62
C GLY A 73 -1.22 -1.53 -2.39
N MET A 74 -1.57 -2.45 -1.49
CA MET A 74 -0.75 -2.79 -0.32
C MET A 74 0.61 -3.34 -0.73
N TYR A 75 0.64 -4.28 -1.68
CA TYR A 75 1.87 -4.86 -2.20
C TYR A 75 2.77 -3.80 -2.83
N PHE A 76 2.21 -2.93 -3.68
CA PHE A 76 2.98 -1.87 -4.34
C PHE A 76 3.55 -0.87 -3.33
N SER A 77 2.73 -0.45 -2.35
CA SER A 77 3.16 0.46 -1.28
C SER A 77 4.32 -0.15 -0.46
N ARG A 78 4.17 -1.39 0.03
CA ARG A 78 5.20 -2.08 0.82
C ARG A 78 6.47 -2.36 0.03
N ARG A 79 6.34 -2.77 -1.24
CA ARG A 79 7.51 -3.02 -2.11
C ARG A 79 8.34 -1.76 -2.31
N ASN A 80 7.70 -0.63 -2.55
CA ASN A 80 8.40 0.63 -2.74
C ASN A 80 8.92 1.19 -1.41
N ALA A 81 8.22 0.99 -0.30
CA ALA A 81 8.70 1.41 1.02
C ALA A 81 9.98 0.64 1.39
N ALA A 82 10.00 -0.68 1.18
CA ALA A 82 11.20 -1.49 1.38
C ALA A 82 12.37 -1.00 0.50
N LYS A 83 12.12 -0.57 -0.74
CA LYS A 83 13.18 0.02 -1.59
C LYS A 83 13.70 1.35 -1.03
N VAL A 84 12.82 2.25 -0.57
CA VAL A 84 13.21 3.54 0.02
C VAL A 84 14.08 3.32 1.27
N ILE A 85 13.70 2.38 2.12
CA ILE A 85 14.42 2.05 3.36
C ILE A 85 15.80 1.46 3.07
N ARG A 86 15.90 0.62 2.03
CA ARG A 86 17.15 -0.01 1.62
C ARG A 86 18.04 0.89 0.75
N ARG A 87 17.53 2.05 0.30
CA ARG A 87 18.31 3.03 -0.46
C ARG A 87 19.37 3.60 0.49
N GLN A 88 20.65 3.39 0.16
CA GLN A 88 21.76 4.02 0.85
C GLN A 88 21.80 5.50 0.48
N ASP A 89 22.12 6.36 1.44
CA ASP A 89 22.10 7.83 1.30
C ASP A 89 23.27 8.37 0.46
N GLY A 90 23.63 7.71 -0.65
CA GLY A 90 24.81 8.04 -1.45
C GLY A 90 24.83 7.57 -2.91
N GLU A 91 23.72 7.09 -3.47
CA GLU A 91 23.58 6.88 -4.92
C GLU A 91 22.63 7.92 -5.51
N GLU A 92 23.20 9.10 -5.81
CA GLU A 92 22.71 10.02 -6.85
C GLU A 92 23.06 9.49 -8.24
#